data_AF-A0A2V6NXS1-F1
#
_entry.id   AF-A0A2V6NXS1-F1
#
_cell.length_a   1.000
_cell.length_b   1.000
_cell.length_c   1.000
_cell.angle_alpha   90.00
_cell.angle_beta   90.00
_cell.angle_gamma   90.00
#
_symmetry.space_group_name_H-M   'P 1'
#
loop_
_entity.id
_entity.type
_entity.pdbx_description
1 polymer ?
#
loop_
_entity_poly.entity_id
_entity_poly.type
_entity_poly.pdbx_seq_one_letter_code
_entity_poly.pdbx_strand_id
1 'polypeptide(L)'
;MSATDRGRLEASPALDIGWLEDRMSRLAWRPRDRVERVGRIEVLYSSVGPKRIVVLYRAALEARGVTRHALYTGIIVPPAKLAGLVRTLTRTARAAPIGRAVIPLPEAHAVLLAYPNDPALRLPAGARTARQLAARLLGRRRGGTRVVEAAFELLRYVPERRWTARCRCVVTEGVGRRRAATAIVKQFARPERARRCYESLSALGPGPPAMAPPRAASPAGVPVRIARVLGFEAAAARVWIESLPGRTLEERLGRIDLEPVMAGLGRSLARFHRGRTVLARELTPEGERRGIDEALEAIAAAFPDLERRLARIAPGLGRARDGGPPGVLH
;
A
#
# COMPACT_ATOMS: atom_id res chain seq x y z
N MET A 1 -11.85 15.36 20.37
CA MET A 1 -13.20 15.19 19.82
C MET A 1 -14.02 14.57 20.92
N SER A 2 -15.18 15.14 21.23
CA SER A 2 -16.04 14.57 22.28
C SER A 2 -16.58 13.21 21.83
N ALA A 3 -17.02 12.37 22.77
CA ALA A 3 -17.70 11.11 22.43
C ALA A 3 -18.95 11.36 21.57
N THR A 4 -19.67 12.44 21.85
CA THR A 4 -20.84 12.91 21.11
C THR A 4 -20.51 13.27 19.66
N ASP A 5 -19.41 13.99 19.43
CA ASP A 5 -18.96 14.30 18.08
C ASP A 5 -18.60 13.03 17.31
N ARG A 6 -17.96 12.07 17.98
CA ARG A 6 -17.57 10.80 17.37
C ARG A 6 -18.79 9.99 16.92
N GLY A 7 -19.78 9.80 17.81
CA GLY A 7 -21.01 9.09 17.49
C GLY A 7 -21.76 9.72 16.31
N ARG A 8 -21.79 11.06 16.23
CA ARG A 8 -22.39 11.78 15.09
C ARG A 8 -21.66 11.56 13.76
N LEU A 9 -20.33 11.42 13.78
CA LEU A 9 -19.57 11.11 12.56
C LEU A 9 -19.77 9.65 12.14
N GLU A 10 -19.83 8.72 13.10
CA GLU A 10 -20.06 7.29 12.85
C GLU A 10 -21.49 7.01 12.35
N ALA A 11 -22.44 7.90 12.64
CA ALA A 11 -23.80 7.89 12.07
C ALA A 11 -23.92 8.62 10.72
N SER A 12 -22.81 9.05 10.10
CA SER A 12 -22.86 9.78 8.83
C SER A 12 -23.45 8.91 7.71
N PRO A 13 -24.43 9.42 6.94
CA PRO A 13 -24.96 8.75 5.75
C PRO A 13 -23.88 8.37 4.72
N ALA A 14 -22.72 9.05 4.69
CA ALA A 14 -21.63 8.69 3.79
C ALA A 14 -21.03 7.30 4.09
N LEU A 15 -21.28 6.74 5.28
CA LEU A 15 -20.87 5.38 5.64
C LEU A 15 -21.86 4.33 5.15
N ASP A 16 -23.07 4.73 4.78
CA ASP A 16 -24.06 3.88 4.10
C ASP A 16 -23.78 3.87 2.59
N ILE A 17 -23.43 2.69 2.08
CA ILE A 17 -23.10 2.49 0.66
C ILE A 17 -24.32 2.75 -0.22
N GLY A 18 -25.51 2.29 0.18
CA GLY A 18 -26.73 2.46 -0.61
C GLY A 18 -27.13 3.93 -0.72
N TRP A 19 -27.02 4.67 0.39
CA TRP A 19 -27.20 6.12 0.39
C TRP A 19 -26.19 6.81 -0.54
N LEU A 20 -24.92 6.43 -0.47
CA LEU A 20 -23.85 7.04 -1.27
C LEU A 20 -24.03 6.76 -2.77
N GLU A 21 -24.43 5.55 -3.14
CA GLU A 21 -24.73 5.15 -4.52
C GLU A 21 -25.89 5.96 -5.10
N ASP A 22 -27.01 6.05 -4.37
CA ASP A 22 -28.16 6.87 -4.77
C ASP A 22 -27.75 8.35 -4.90
N ARG A 23 -27.05 8.88 -3.89
CA ARG A 23 -26.61 10.27 -3.86
C ARG A 23 -25.70 10.61 -5.03
N MET A 24 -24.73 9.75 -5.35
CA MET A 24 -23.80 9.94 -6.47
C MET A 24 -24.50 9.79 -7.82
N SER A 25 -25.49 8.90 -7.92
CA SER A 25 -26.27 8.71 -9.15
C SER A 25 -27.12 9.93 -9.49
N ARG A 26 -27.63 10.63 -8.48
CA ARG A 26 -28.44 11.86 -8.63
C ARG A 26 -27.61 13.14 -8.83
N LEU A 27 -26.29 13.05 -8.80
CA LEU A 27 -25.45 14.23 -9.04
C LEU A 27 -25.62 14.71 -10.49
N ALA A 28 -25.77 16.03 -10.67
CA ALA A 28 -25.74 16.65 -12.00
C ALA A 28 -24.31 16.59 -12.58
N TRP A 29 -23.93 15.46 -13.17
CA TRP A 29 -22.62 15.23 -13.78
C TRP A 29 -22.41 16.14 -14.99
N ARG A 30 -21.27 16.82 -15.03
CA ARG A 30 -20.94 17.71 -16.14
C ARG A 30 -20.33 16.89 -17.27
N PRO A 31 -20.45 17.30 -18.54
CA PRO A 31 -19.83 16.58 -19.67
C PRO A 31 -18.32 16.34 -19.48
N ARG A 32 -17.61 17.30 -18.87
CA ARG A 32 -16.17 17.18 -18.56
C ARG A 32 -15.83 16.12 -17.50
N ASP A 33 -16.79 15.75 -16.67
CA ASP A 33 -16.61 14.73 -15.64
C ASP A 33 -16.58 13.32 -16.26
N ARG A 34 -17.12 13.17 -17.48
CA ARG A 34 -17.13 11.91 -18.25
C ARG A 34 -17.80 10.78 -17.47
N VAL A 35 -18.93 11.07 -16.83
CA VAL A 35 -19.75 10.09 -16.10
C VAL A 35 -21.14 10.14 -16.69
N GLU A 36 -21.58 9.02 -17.24
CA GLU A 36 -22.94 8.81 -17.75
C GLU A 36 -23.81 8.13 -16.68
N ARG A 37 -23.22 7.15 -15.97
CA ARG A 37 -23.89 6.40 -14.91
C ARG A 37 -22.92 6.07 -13.78
N VAL A 38 -23.47 6.04 -12.57
CA VAL A 38 -22.78 5.52 -11.38
C VAL A 38 -23.29 4.10 -11.15
N GLY A 39 -22.36 3.15 -11.11
CA GLY A 39 -22.62 1.76 -10.73
C GLY A 39 -22.26 1.53 -9.27
N ARG A 40 -21.85 0.30 -8.95
CA ARG A 40 -21.51 -0.11 -7.59
C ARG A 40 -20.40 0.72 -6.97
N ILE A 41 -20.57 1.07 -5.69
CA ILE A 41 -19.55 1.66 -4.84
C ILE A 41 -19.14 0.64 -3.78
N GLU A 42 -17.83 0.51 -3.57
CA GLU A 42 -17.27 -0.38 -2.56
C GLU A 42 -16.40 0.40 -1.58
N VAL A 43 -16.46 0.02 -0.30
CA VAL A 43 -15.53 0.51 0.72
C VAL A 43 -14.28 -0.37 0.72
N LEU A 44 -13.13 0.22 0.41
CA LEU A 44 -11.83 -0.47 0.41
C LEU A 44 -11.05 -0.28 1.71
N TYR A 45 -11.34 0.80 2.44
CA TYR A 45 -10.65 1.15 3.68
C TYR A 45 -11.49 2.13 4.48
N SER A 46 -11.50 1.99 5.80
CA SER A 46 -12.04 2.99 6.71
C SER A 46 -11.08 3.21 7.88
N SER A 47 -11.09 4.43 8.41
CA SER A 47 -10.30 4.80 9.58
C SER A 47 -11.00 5.90 10.36
N VAL A 48 -11.23 5.65 11.64
CA VAL A 48 -11.73 6.66 12.58
C VAL A 48 -10.53 7.35 13.20
N GLY A 49 -10.43 8.65 12.96
CA GLY A 49 -9.40 9.51 13.55
C GLY A 49 -9.99 10.42 14.63
N PRO A 50 -9.13 11.09 15.43
CA PRO A 50 -9.57 11.94 16.54
C PRO A 50 -10.27 13.24 16.10
N LYS A 51 -10.35 13.53 14.79
CA LYS A 51 -10.94 14.77 14.26
C LYS A 51 -11.87 14.54 13.06
N ARG A 52 -11.90 13.32 12.51
CA ARG A 52 -12.56 12.98 11.25
C ARG A 52 -12.57 11.47 11.04
N ILE A 53 -13.48 11.00 10.20
CA ILE A 53 -13.44 9.67 9.61
C ILE A 53 -12.94 9.80 8.17
N VAL A 54 -12.08 8.87 7.77
CA VAL A 54 -11.55 8.79 6.42
C VAL A 54 -11.91 7.44 5.83
N VAL A 55 -12.52 7.45 4.65
CA VAL A 55 -12.97 6.24 3.94
C VAL A 55 -12.42 6.27 2.52
N LEU A 56 -11.94 5.13 2.02
CA LEU A 56 -11.59 4.95 0.62
C LEU A 56 -12.72 4.19 -0.06
N TYR A 57 -13.32 4.81 -1.05
CA TYR A 57 -14.30 4.19 -1.93
C TYR A 57 -13.71 3.86 -3.29
N ARG A 58 -14.18 2.78 -3.88
CA ARG A 58 -14.05 2.47 -5.30
C ARG A 58 -15.42 2.56 -5.94
N ALA A 59 -15.62 3.55 -6.81
CA ALA A 59 -16.86 3.71 -7.56
C ALA A 59 -16.67 3.19 -8.99
N ALA A 60 -17.58 2.33 -9.45
CA ALA A 60 -17.72 2.01 -10.86
C ALA A 60 -18.46 3.15 -11.56
N LEU A 61 -17.81 3.82 -12.51
CA LEU A 61 -18.37 4.93 -13.28
C LEU A 61 -18.38 4.54 -14.75
N GLU A 62 -19.55 4.63 -15.39
CA GLU A 62 -19.67 4.38 -16.83
C GLU A 62 -19.38 5.66 -17.61
N ALA A 63 -18.57 5.51 -18.65
CA ALA A 63 -18.19 6.58 -19.56
C ALA A 63 -18.08 6.02 -20.98
N ARG A 64 -18.91 6.50 -21.90
CA ARG A 64 -18.96 6.05 -23.29
C ARG A 64 -19.17 4.53 -23.40
N GLY A 65 -20.10 4.01 -22.61
CA GLY A 65 -20.39 2.57 -22.55
C GLY A 65 -19.30 1.70 -21.92
N VAL A 66 -18.24 2.29 -21.36
CA VAL A 66 -17.16 1.55 -20.67
C VAL A 66 -17.17 1.86 -19.19
N THR A 67 -17.23 0.83 -18.36
CA THR A 67 -17.07 0.96 -16.91
C THR A 67 -15.61 1.22 -16.55
N ARG A 68 -15.37 2.27 -15.77
CA ARG A 68 -14.06 2.63 -15.21
C ARG A 68 -14.17 2.78 -13.70
N HIS A 69 -13.16 2.32 -12.99
CA HIS A 69 -13.13 2.45 -11.53
C HIS A 69 -12.42 3.73 -11.11
N ALA A 70 -13.13 4.56 -10.34
CA ALA A 70 -12.61 5.77 -9.72
C ALA A 70 -12.40 5.55 -8.22
N LEU A 71 -11.29 6.05 -7.69
CA LEU A 71 -11.03 6.06 -6.25
C LEU A 71 -11.40 7.41 -5.65
N TYR A 72 -12.20 7.38 -4.59
CA TYR A 72 -12.62 8.56 -3.83
C TYR A 72 -12.22 8.41 -2.36
N THR A 73 -11.49 9.39 -1.82
CA THR A 73 -11.32 9.53 -0.37
C THR A 73 -12.50 10.33 0.17
N GLY A 74 -13.39 9.70 0.94
CA GLY A 74 -14.38 10.41 1.76
C GLY A 74 -13.75 10.92 3.04
N ILE A 75 -13.93 12.21 3.30
CA ILE A 75 -13.48 12.88 4.51
C ILE A 75 -14.72 13.38 5.24
N ILE A 76 -15.08 12.72 6.34
CA ILE A 76 -16.24 13.05 7.16
C ILE A 76 -15.76 13.85 8.38
N VAL A 77 -16.26 15.07 8.53
CA VAL A 77 -15.79 16.04 9.53
C VAL A 77 -16.97 16.63 10.29
N PRO A 78 -16.74 17.25 11.47
CA PRO A 78 -17.79 18.04 12.11
C PRO A 78 -18.35 19.13 11.17
N PRO A 79 -19.66 19.46 11.25
CA PRO A 79 -20.34 20.37 10.32
C PRO A 79 -19.61 21.71 10.17
N ALA A 80 -19.18 22.29 11.29
CA ALA A 80 -18.47 23.58 11.35
C ALA A 80 -17.15 23.61 10.54
N LYS A 81 -16.56 22.44 10.23
CA LYS A 81 -15.30 22.33 9.49
C LYS A 81 -15.49 22.05 7.99
N LEU A 82 -16.68 21.62 7.58
CA LEU A 82 -16.90 21.14 6.22
C LEU A 82 -16.69 22.25 5.18
N ALA A 83 -17.29 23.42 5.38
CA ALA A 83 -17.21 24.52 4.41
C ALA A 83 -15.76 24.95 4.12
N GLY A 84 -14.93 25.07 5.17
CA GLY A 84 -13.51 25.40 5.05
C GLY A 84 -12.71 24.31 4.33
N LEU A 85 -13.00 23.05 4.62
CA LEU A 85 -12.37 21.91 3.95
C LEU A 85 -12.73 21.88 2.45
N VAL A 86 -14.01 21.99 2.10
CA VAL A 86 -14.48 21.98 0.70
C VAL A 86 -13.83 23.11 -0.11
N ARG A 87 -13.75 24.33 0.44
CA ARG A 87 -13.06 25.46 -0.22
C ARG A 87 -11.58 25.15 -0.48
N THR A 88 -10.90 24.61 0.53
CA THR A 88 -9.46 24.29 0.44
C THR A 88 -9.18 23.23 -0.61
N LEU A 89 -9.96 22.15 -0.60
CA LEU A 89 -9.83 21.05 -1.55
C LEU A 89 -10.18 21.51 -2.98
N THR A 90 -11.28 22.25 -3.16
CA THR A 90 -11.68 22.75 -4.48
C THR A 90 -10.62 23.63 -5.12
N ARG A 91 -9.94 24.48 -4.33
CA ARG A 91 -8.87 25.37 -4.82
C ARG A 91 -7.61 24.63 -5.26
N THR A 92 -7.30 23.50 -4.62
CA THR A 92 -6.02 22.79 -4.80
C THR A 92 -6.14 21.52 -5.63
N ALA A 93 -7.35 21.01 -5.82
CA ALA A 93 -7.62 19.80 -6.55
C ALA A 93 -7.31 19.98 -8.05
N ARG A 94 -6.65 18.97 -8.59
CA ARG A 94 -6.40 18.74 -10.00
C ARG A 94 -7.56 17.94 -10.59
N ALA A 95 -7.70 18.01 -11.91
CA ALA A 95 -8.68 17.21 -12.63
C ALA A 95 -8.51 15.70 -12.32
N ALA A 96 -9.63 15.03 -12.03
CA ALA A 96 -9.66 13.58 -11.90
C ALA A 96 -9.66 12.94 -13.30
N PRO A 97 -9.08 11.73 -13.49
CA PRO A 97 -9.13 11.03 -14.77
C PRO A 97 -10.56 10.73 -15.25
N ILE A 98 -11.47 10.50 -14.31
CA ILE A 98 -12.90 10.32 -14.48
C ILE A 98 -13.60 10.81 -13.20
N GLY A 99 -14.81 11.37 -13.35
CA GLY A 99 -15.60 11.94 -12.27
C GLY A 99 -15.12 13.31 -11.83
N ARG A 100 -15.78 13.84 -10.80
CA ARG A 100 -15.46 15.14 -10.20
C ARG A 100 -14.30 15.01 -9.23
N ALA A 101 -13.39 15.97 -9.26
CA ALA A 101 -12.24 16.01 -8.36
C ALA A 101 -12.66 16.17 -6.89
N VAL A 102 -13.66 17.01 -6.63
CA VAL A 102 -14.22 17.29 -5.30
C VAL A 102 -15.74 17.23 -5.40
N ILE A 103 -16.37 16.44 -4.52
CA ILE A 103 -17.83 16.31 -4.42
C ILE A 103 -18.22 16.63 -2.97
N PRO A 104 -18.75 17.82 -2.68
CA PRO A 104 -19.27 18.13 -1.36
C PRO A 104 -20.57 17.35 -1.11
N LEU A 105 -20.70 16.78 0.08
CA LEU A 105 -21.87 16.07 0.58
C LEU A 105 -22.27 16.69 1.93
N PRO A 106 -22.83 17.92 1.92
CA PRO A 106 -23.16 18.64 3.15
C PRO A 106 -24.09 17.87 4.07
N GLU A 107 -25.03 17.12 3.50
CA GLU A 107 -26.03 16.31 4.21
C GLU A 107 -25.40 15.18 5.03
N ALA A 108 -24.20 14.74 4.63
CA ALA A 108 -23.43 13.71 5.34
C ALA A 108 -22.23 14.28 6.11
N HIS A 109 -22.09 15.61 6.18
CA HIS A 109 -20.92 16.30 6.71
C HIS A 109 -19.59 15.82 6.09
N ALA A 110 -19.64 15.51 4.79
CA ALA A 110 -18.57 14.82 4.09
C ALA A 110 -18.16 15.54 2.81
N VAL A 111 -16.96 15.22 2.35
CA VAL A 111 -16.49 15.57 1.01
C VAL A 111 -15.79 14.35 0.41
N LEU A 112 -16.12 14.02 -0.84
CA LEU A 112 -15.39 13.02 -1.61
C LEU A 112 -14.31 13.72 -2.42
N LEU A 113 -13.09 13.21 -2.31
CA LEU A 113 -11.91 13.71 -3.01
C LEU A 113 -11.38 12.63 -3.93
N ALA A 114 -11.46 12.84 -5.24
CA ALA A 114 -11.00 11.86 -6.22
C ALA A 114 -9.48 11.76 -6.23
N TYR A 115 -8.95 10.54 -6.41
CA TYR A 115 -7.57 10.34 -6.82
C TYR A 115 -7.26 11.14 -8.11
N PRO A 116 -6.10 11.81 -8.24
CA PRO A 116 -4.91 11.78 -7.39
C PRO A 116 -4.80 12.96 -6.39
N ASN A 117 -5.90 13.44 -5.82
CA ASN A 117 -5.91 14.71 -5.07
C ASN A 117 -5.67 14.60 -3.56
N ASP A 118 -5.18 13.47 -3.04
CA ASP A 118 -4.86 13.34 -1.61
C ASP A 118 -3.83 14.41 -1.17
N PRO A 119 -4.15 15.31 -0.24
CA PRO A 119 -3.27 16.42 0.12
C PRO A 119 -2.02 15.97 0.88
N ALA A 120 -2.07 14.80 1.54
CA ALA A 120 -0.95 14.26 2.29
C ALA A 120 -0.04 13.37 1.43
N LEU A 121 -0.45 13.04 0.20
CA LEU A 121 0.30 12.16 -0.70
C LEU A 121 0.53 12.86 -2.05
N ARG A 122 1.79 12.97 -2.45
CA ARG A 122 2.16 13.45 -3.79
C ARG A 122 1.98 12.31 -4.80
N LEU A 123 0.74 12.02 -5.13
CA LEU A 123 0.36 11.01 -6.10
C LEU A 123 0.87 11.44 -7.48
N PRO A 124 1.61 10.57 -8.19
CA PRO A 124 2.25 10.96 -9.42
C PRO A 124 1.24 11.15 -10.55
N ALA A 125 1.46 12.20 -11.34
CA ALA A 125 0.74 12.41 -12.60
C ALA A 125 1.30 11.49 -13.69
N GLY A 126 1.04 10.18 -13.56
CA GLY A 126 1.32 9.16 -14.59
C GLY A 126 2.75 9.18 -15.16
N ALA A 127 2.86 9.35 -16.48
CA ALA A 127 4.08 9.16 -17.28
C ALA A 127 5.29 10.00 -16.82
N ARG A 128 5.09 11.17 -16.20
CA ARG A 128 6.21 12.00 -15.70
C ARG A 128 7.02 11.29 -14.62
N THR A 129 6.34 10.55 -13.75
CA THR A 129 7.00 9.78 -12.67
C THR A 129 7.63 8.50 -13.17
N ALA A 130 7.04 7.86 -14.18
CA ALA A 130 7.67 6.72 -14.85
C ALA A 130 8.94 7.14 -15.64
N ARG A 131 9.01 8.37 -16.16
CA ARG A 131 10.25 8.96 -16.71
C ARG A 131 11.30 9.26 -15.63
N GLN A 132 10.89 9.77 -14.47
CA GLN A 132 11.79 9.96 -13.32
C GLN A 132 12.34 8.63 -12.80
N LEU A 133 11.54 7.56 -12.84
CA LEU A 133 12.00 6.20 -12.58
C LEU A 133 13.06 5.76 -13.59
N ALA A 134 12.79 5.92 -14.89
CA ALA A 134 13.72 5.50 -15.93
C ALA A 134 15.11 6.16 -15.78
N ALA A 135 15.13 7.46 -15.45
CA ALA A 135 16.37 8.19 -15.19
C ALA A 135 17.15 7.68 -13.95
N ARG A 136 16.46 7.08 -12.97
CA ARG A 136 17.06 6.55 -11.72
C ARG A 136 17.50 5.10 -11.84
N LEU A 137 16.72 4.24 -12.49
CA LEU A 137 17.04 2.82 -12.61
C LEU A 137 18.15 2.53 -13.62
N LEU A 138 18.23 3.33 -14.68
CA LEU A 138 19.06 3.01 -15.85
C LEU A 138 20.30 3.91 -15.95
N GLY A 139 20.48 4.77 -14.96
CA GLY A 139 21.56 5.75 -14.89
C GLY A 139 21.38 6.88 -15.91
N ARG A 140 21.83 8.09 -15.56
CA ARG A 140 22.08 9.13 -16.55
C ARG A 140 23.34 8.76 -17.34
N ARG A 141 23.29 7.78 -18.25
CA ARG A 141 24.38 7.62 -19.21
C ARG A 141 24.40 8.86 -20.11
N ARG A 142 25.54 9.55 -20.11
CA ARG A 142 25.78 10.76 -20.92
C ARG A 142 25.49 10.42 -22.39
N GLY A 143 24.44 11.01 -22.95
CA GLY A 143 24.08 10.94 -24.37
C GLY A 143 23.33 9.66 -24.79
N GLY A 144 22.03 9.77 -25.12
CA GLY A 144 21.34 8.79 -25.97
C GLY A 144 20.32 7.86 -25.32
N THR A 145 20.02 7.95 -24.01
CA THR A 145 18.95 7.15 -23.38
C THR A 145 17.61 7.88 -23.45
N ARG A 146 16.65 7.39 -24.26
CA ARG A 146 15.29 7.96 -24.38
C ARG A 146 14.26 7.00 -23.79
N VAL A 147 13.38 7.51 -22.93
CA VAL A 147 12.21 6.75 -22.46
C VAL A 147 11.17 6.73 -23.57
N VAL A 148 10.88 5.56 -24.11
CA VAL A 148 9.89 5.37 -25.18
C VAL A 148 8.54 4.92 -24.64
N GLU A 149 8.52 4.18 -23.55
CA GLU A 149 7.28 3.75 -22.88
C GLU A 149 7.42 3.89 -21.37
N ALA A 150 6.32 4.24 -20.71
CA ALA A 150 6.29 4.46 -19.27
C ALA A 150 4.86 4.19 -18.76
N ALA A 151 4.70 3.17 -17.93
CA ALA A 151 3.42 2.78 -17.35
C ALA A 151 3.47 2.89 -15.82
N PHE A 152 2.33 3.26 -15.23
CA PHE A 152 2.13 3.40 -13.80
C PHE A 152 0.85 2.66 -13.41
N GLU A 153 0.95 1.75 -12.46
CA GLU A 153 -0.14 0.92 -11.96
C GLU A 153 -0.19 1.03 -10.43
N LEU A 154 -1.25 1.65 -9.92
CA LEU A 154 -1.46 1.77 -8.48
C LEU A 154 -1.85 0.40 -7.90
N LEU A 155 -0.99 -0.15 -7.04
CA LEU A 155 -1.22 -1.48 -6.43
C LEU A 155 -1.97 -1.40 -5.12
N ARG A 156 -1.66 -0.37 -4.32
CA ARG A 156 -2.28 -0.16 -3.01
C ARG A 156 -2.32 1.31 -2.69
N TYR A 157 -3.43 1.75 -2.12
CA TYR A 157 -3.61 3.11 -1.66
C TYR A 157 -4.30 3.10 -0.30
N VAL A 158 -3.71 3.81 0.66
CA VAL A 158 -4.27 4.03 1.99
C VAL A 158 -4.26 5.54 2.19
N PRO A 159 -5.44 6.19 2.16
CA PRO A 159 -5.56 7.64 2.23
C PRO A 159 -4.75 8.23 3.37
N GLU A 160 -4.10 9.35 3.11
CA GLU A 160 -3.30 10.14 4.05
C GLU A 160 -2.12 9.42 4.70
N ARG A 161 -1.85 8.17 4.30
CA ARG A 161 -0.83 7.33 4.93
C ARG A 161 0.23 6.91 3.94
N ARG A 162 -0.17 6.24 2.85
CA ARG A 162 0.77 5.71 1.85
C ARG A 162 0.09 5.28 0.56
N TRP A 163 0.88 5.17 -0.48
CA TRP A 163 0.53 4.37 -1.65
C TRP A 163 1.71 3.53 -2.12
N THR A 164 1.40 2.50 -2.89
CA THR A 164 2.35 1.61 -3.55
C THR A 164 1.94 1.45 -5.00
N ALA A 165 2.87 1.60 -5.92
CA ALA A 165 2.62 1.40 -7.33
C ALA A 165 3.72 0.59 -7.99
N ARG A 166 3.35 -0.08 -9.08
CA ARG A 166 4.28 -0.66 -10.04
C ARG A 166 4.49 0.35 -11.14
N CYS A 167 5.75 0.58 -11.45
CA CYS A 167 6.15 1.45 -12.53
C CYS A 167 6.99 0.64 -13.51
N ARG A 168 6.61 0.68 -14.79
CA ARG A 168 7.35 0.06 -15.88
C ARG A 168 7.87 1.15 -16.80
N CYS A 169 9.09 1.00 -17.29
CA CYS A 169 9.62 1.85 -18.34
C CYS A 169 10.38 1.03 -19.38
N VAL A 170 10.34 1.50 -20.62
CA VAL A 170 11.19 1.02 -21.70
C VAL A 170 12.05 2.19 -22.16
N VAL A 171 13.36 1.99 -22.19
CA VAL A 171 14.31 2.94 -22.76
C VAL A 171 14.92 2.40 -24.03
N THR A 172 15.33 3.31 -24.92
CA THR A 172 16.24 3.04 -26.02
C THR A 172 17.61 3.60 -25.66
N GLU A 173 18.65 2.77 -25.73
CA GLU A 173 20.07 3.16 -25.60
C GLU A 173 20.73 3.12 -26.99
N GLY A 174 21.31 4.24 -27.45
CA GLY A 174 22.11 4.28 -28.68
C GLY A 174 21.37 3.77 -29.93
N VAL A 175 22.02 2.90 -30.73
CA VAL A 175 21.53 2.30 -31.99
C VAL A 175 20.39 1.31 -31.73
N GLY A 176 19.23 1.80 -31.30
CA GLY A 176 17.97 1.05 -31.26
C GLY A 176 17.81 -0.01 -30.16
N ARG A 177 18.81 -0.23 -29.28
CA ARG A 177 18.70 -1.26 -28.23
C ARG A 177 17.66 -0.87 -27.19
N ARG A 178 16.58 -1.65 -27.08
CA ARG A 178 15.52 -1.44 -26.09
C ARG A 178 15.82 -2.20 -24.80
N ARG A 179 15.56 -1.56 -23.66
CA ARG A 179 15.64 -2.15 -22.32
C ARG A 179 14.39 -1.81 -21.52
N ALA A 180 13.78 -2.83 -20.94
CA ALA A 180 12.65 -2.67 -20.03
C ALA A 180 13.13 -2.77 -18.57
N ALA A 181 12.55 -1.95 -17.70
CA ALA A 181 12.75 -2.03 -16.26
C ALA A 181 11.42 -1.90 -15.53
N THR A 182 11.25 -2.67 -14.46
CA THR A 182 10.09 -2.59 -13.58
C THR A 182 10.55 -2.39 -12.14
N ALA A 183 9.91 -1.45 -11.45
CA ALA A 183 10.14 -1.22 -10.03
C ALA A 183 8.83 -1.01 -9.28
N ILE A 184 8.87 -1.30 -8.00
CA ILE A 184 7.84 -0.93 -7.04
C ILE A 184 8.26 0.36 -6.36
N VAL A 185 7.35 1.31 -6.27
CA VAL A 185 7.55 2.56 -5.50
C VAL A 185 6.54 2.61 -4.37
N LYS A 186 7.03 2.98 -3.18
CA LYS A 186 6.20 3.25 -2.01
C LYS A 186 6.37 4.70 -1.61
N GLN A 187 5.30 5.49 -1.58
CA GLN A 187 5.30 6.79 -0.93
C GLN A 187 4.64 6.69 0.44
N PHE A 188 5.20 7.41 1.40
CA PHE A 188 4.60 7.61 2.71
C PHE A 188 4.24 9.08 2.89
N ALA A 189 3.15 9.36 3.61
CA ALA A 189 2.81 10.73 3.99
C ALA A 189 3.82 11.33 4.99
N ARG A 190 4.49 10.47 5.78
CA ARG A 190 5.49 10.86 6.78
C ARG A 190 6.90 10.50 6.30
N PRO A 191 7.82 11.47 6.11
CA PRO A 191 9.19 11.22 5.65
C PRO A 191 9.96 10.22 6.50
N GLU A 192 9.78 10.24 7.83
CA GLU A 192 10.49 9.37 8.77
C GLU A 192 10.11 7.90 8.55
N ARG A 193 8.86 7.64 8.15
CA ARG A 193 8.42 6.28 7.80
C ARG A 193 9.05 5.79 6.50
N ALA A 194 9.22 6.68 5.53
CA ALA A 194 9.90 6.34 4.29
C ALA A 194 11.39 6.05 4.55
N ARG A 195 12.05 6.87 5.37
CA ARG A 195 13.43 6.66 5.80
C ARG A 195 13.61 5.32 6.52
N ARG A 196 12.78 5.03 7.53
CA ARG A 196 12.84 3.73 8.23
C ARG A 196 12.59 2.55 7.30
N CYS A 197 11.64 2.66 6.37
CA CYS A 197 11.39 1.63 5.36
C CYS A 197 12.64 1.40 4.50
N TYR A 198 13.29 2.47 4.04
CA TYR A 198 14.55 2.41 3.30
C TYR A 198 15.67 1.75 4.11
N GLU A 199 15.89 2.19 5.35
CA GLU A 199 16.93 1.66 6.24
C GLU A 199 16.71 0.17 6.52
N SER A 200 15.47 -0.22 6.84
CA SER A 200 15.11 -1.62 7.10
C SER A 200 15.35 -2.50 5.87
N LEU A 201 14.89 -2.06 4.69
CA LEU A 201 15.10 -2.82 3.46
C LEU A 201 16.58 -2.84 3.02
N SER A 202 17.35 -1.81 3.36
CA SER A 202 18.79 -1.79 3.07
C SER A 202 19.57 -2.71 4.02
N ALA A 203 19.16 -2.79 5.28
CA ALA A 203 19.75 -3.69 6.28
C ALA A 203 19.49 -5.17 5.96
N LEU A 204 18.38 -5.50 5.30
CA LEU A 204 18.10 -6.85 4.80
C LEU A 204 19.14 -7.35 3.77
N GLY A 205 19.95 -6.46 3.20
CA GLY A 205 20.96 -6.78 2.21
C GLY A 205 20.37 -7.15 0.85
N PRO A 206 21.18 -7.12 -0.23
CA PRO A 206 20.72 -7.60 -1.52
C PRO A 206 20.58 -9.12 -1.49
N GLY A 207 19.38 -9.63 -1.76
CA GLY A 207 19.27 -10.99 -2.27
C GLY A 207 20.08 -11.14 -3.58
N PRO A 208 20.44 -12.36 -4.00
CA PRO A 208 21.16 -12.58 -5.25
C PRO A 208 20.42 -11.93 -6.45
N PRO A 209 21.16 -11.39 -7.44
CA PRO A 209 20.59 -10.69 -8.58
C PRO A 209 19.72 -11.61 -9.47
N ALA A 210 18.69 -11.03 -10.11
CA ALA A 210 17.71 -11.75 -10.93
C ALA A 210 18.28 -12.53 -12.12
N MET A 211 19.50 -12.19 -12.55
CA MET A 211 20.15 -12.73 -13.74
C MET A 211 21.24 -13.76 -13.45
N ALA A 212 21.49 -14.11 -12.18
CA ALA A 212 22.37 -15.22 -11.90
C ALA A 212 21.60 -16.53 -12.23
N PRO A 213 22.12 -17.40 -13.12
CA PRO A 213 21.54 -18.72 -13.30
C PRO A 213 21.47 -19.41 -11.93
N PRO A 214 20.42 -20.21 -11.66
CA PRO A 214 20.36 -20.98 -10.42
C PRO A 214 21.62 -21.85 -10.36
N ARG A 215 22.58 -21.45 -9.52
CA ARG A 215 23.73 -22.31 -9.21
C ARG A 215 23.16 -23.58 -8.60
N ALA A 216 23.67 -24.72 -9.10
CA ALA A 216 23.21 -26.06 -8.83
C ALA A 216 22.64 -26.22 -7.42
N ALA A 217 21.45 -26.80 -7.37
CA ALA A 217 20.66 -27.04 -6.18
C ALA A 217 21.53 -27.55 -5.03
N SER A 218 21.74 -26.70 -4.03
CA SER A 218 21.99 -27.21 -2.69
C SER A 218 20.69 -27.86 -2.23
N PRO A 219 20.71 -29.06 -1.62
CA PRO A 219 19.50 -29.75 -1.16
C PRO A 219 18.73 -28.97 -0.05
N ALA A 220 19.27 -27.82 0.39
CA ALA A 220 18.73 -26.97 1.44
C ALA A 220 17.79 -25.86 0.92
N GLY A 221 16.71 -26.22 0.22
CA GLY A 221 15.53 -25.37 -0.01
C GLY A 221 15.71 -24.14 -0.91
N VAL A 222 14.61 -23.67 -1.48
CA VAL A 222 14.58 -22.51 -2.39
C VAL A 222 14.99 -21.25 -1.61
N PRO A 223 16.08 -20.54 -1.99
CA PRO A 223 16.47 -19.32 -1.31
C PRO A 223 15.40 -18.25 -1.51
N VAL A 224 14.77 -17.81 -0.40
CA VAL A 224 13.83 -16.69 -0.43
C VAL A 224 14.58 -15.43 -0.86
N ARG A 225 14.16 -14.84 -1.96
CA ARG A 225 14.77 -13.64 -2.52
C ARG A 225 14.12 -12.41 -1.92
N ILE A 226 14.94 -11.52 -1.37
CA ILE A 226 14.50 -10.22 -0.88
C ILE A 226 14.72 -9.18 -1.98
N ALA A 227 13.69 -8.38 -2.25
CA ALA A 227 13.74 -7.34 -3.27
C ALA A 227 14.75 -6.26 -2.88
N ARG A 228 15.64 -5.90 -3.80
CA ARG A 228 16.65 -4.87 -3.55
C ARG A 228 16.02 -3.49 -3.44
N VAL A 229 16.56 -2.66 -2.55
CA VAL A 229 16.29 -1.23 -2.56
C VAL A 229 17.05 -0.59 -3.72
N LEU A 230 16.33 0.18 -4.54
CA LEU A 230 16.88 0.87 -5.70
C LEU A 230 17.19 2.34 -5.37
N GLY A 231 16.55 2.90 -4.35
CA GLY A 231 16.87 4.25 -3.86
C GLY A 231 15.81 4.86 -2.96
N PHE A 232 16.16 5.99 -2.36
CA PHE A 232 15.30 6.79 -1.49
C PHE A 232 15.24 8.24 -1.97
N GLU A 233 14.03 8.79 -2.08
CA GLU A 233 13.77 10.17 -2.44
C GLU A 233 13.15 10.89 -1.24
N ALA A 234 14.00 11.51 -0.42
CA ALA A 234 13.59 12.15 0.84
C ALA A 234 12.54 13.25 0.63
N ALA A 235 12.73 14.14 -0.35
CA ALA A 235 11.83 15.26 -0.64
C ALA A 235 10.39 14.83 -0.99
N ALA A 236 10.21 13.60 -1.49
CA ALA A 236 8.90 13.05 -1.81
C ALA A 236 8.48 11.93 -0.84
N ALA A 237 9.31 11.59 0.15
CA ALA A 237 9.14 10.45 1.05
C ALA A 237 8.86 9.14 0.29
N ARG A 238 9.66 8.85 -0.75
CA ARG A 238 9.50 7.66 -1.60
C ARG A 238 10.66 6.70 -1.49
N VAL A 239 10.35 5.41 -1.46
CA VAL A 239 11.30 4.30 -1.52
C VAL A 239 11.06 3.52 -2.80
N TRP A 240 12.13 3.29 -3.55
CA TRP A 240 12.12 2.51 -4.79
C TRP A 240 12.69 1.13 -4.52
N ILE A 241 12.00 0.11 -5.00
CA ILE A 241 12.26 -1.29 -4.67
C ILE A 241 12.20 -2.09 -5.98
N GLU A 242 13.08 -3.08 -6.11
CA GLU A 242 13.06 -4.04 -7.20
C GLU A 242 11.70 -4.72 -7.29
N SER A 243 11.16 -4.83 -8.50
CA SER A 243 10.03 -5.71 -8.74
C SER A 243 10.55 -7.12 -8.97
N LEU A 244 10.29 -8.03 -8.03
CA LEU A 244 10.61 -9.43 -8.22
C LEU A 244 9.60 -10.08 -9.18
N PRO A 245 10.04 -10.95 -10.11
CA PRO A 245 9.14 -11.75 -10.91
C PRO A 245 8.46 -12.80 -10.03
N GLY A 246 7.22 -13.16 -10.36
CA GLY A 246 6.48 -14.19 -9.65
C GLY A 246 5.01 -13.85 -9.47
N ARG A 247 4.32 -14.74 -8.75
CA ARG A 247 2.93 -14.61 -8.34
C ARG A 247 2.87 -14.44 -6.83
N THR A 248 1.77 -13.88 -6.30
CA THR A 248 1.63 -13.75 -4.86
C THR A 248 1.42 -15.12 -4.20
N LEU A 249 1.61 -15.18 -2.88
CA LEU A 249 1.35 -16.40 -2.13
C LEU A 249 -0.13 -16.78 -2.23
N GLU A 250 -1.04 -15.82 -2.15
CA GLU A 250 -2.49 -16.02 -2.27
C GLU A 250 -2.86 -16.65 -3.62
N GLU A 251 -2.25 -16.19 -4.72
CA GLU A 251 -2.47 -16.74 -6.07
C GLU A 251 -1.95 -18.17 -6.24
N ARG A 252 -1.06 -18.62 -5.37
CA ARG A 252 -0.34 -19.90 -5.48
C ARG A 252 -0.65 -20.87 -4.34
N LEU A 253 -1.41 -20.45 -3.33
CA LEU A 253 -1.58 -21.17 -2.07
C LEU A 253 -2.05 -22.63 -2.30
N GLY A 254 -3.00 -22.85 -3.21
CA GLY A 254 -3.50 -24.20 -3.55
C GLY A 254 -2.61 -25.02 -4.49
N ARG A 255 -1.43 -24.54 -4.85
CA ARG A 255 -0.52 -25.16 -5.83
C ARG A 255 0.93 -25.23 -5.36
N ILE A 256 1.21 -24.75 -4.15
CA ILE A 256 2.54 -24.81 -3.56
C ILE A 256 2.59 -25.96 -2.58
N ASP A 257 3.73 -26.63 -2.56
CA ASP A 257 4.10 -27.41 -1.39
C ASP A 257 4.43 -26.42 -0.27
N LEU A 258 3.54 -26.35 0.72
CA LEU A 258 3.61 -25.39 1.82
C LEU A 258 4.82 -25.65 2.72
N GLU A 259 5.15 -26.91 2.97
CA GLU A 259 6.18 -27.29 3.93
C GLU A 259 7.58 -26.74 3.58
N PRO A 260 8.13 -26.94 2.37
CA PRO A 260 9.43 -26.39 1.98
C PRO A 260 9.39 -24.86 1.85
N VAL A 261 8.25 -24.27 1.46
CA VAL A 261 8.09 -22.81 1.37
C VAL A 261 8.13 -22.19 2.76
N MET A 262 7.39 -22.74 3.72
CA MET A 262 7.35 -22.28 5.10
C MET A 262 8.70 -22.48 5.80
N ALA A 263 9.37 -23.61 5.55
CA ALA A 263 10.73 -23.84 6.05
C ALA A 263 11.73 -22.80 5.49
N GLY A 264 11.63 -22.46 4.20
CA GLY A 264 12.43 -21.41 3.56
C GLY A 264 12.15 -20.02 4.14
N LEU A 265 10.88 -19.67 4.34
CA LEU A 265 10.46 -18.41 4.97
C LEU A 265 10.95 -18.31 6.41
N GLY A 266 10.81 -19.39 7.19
CA GLY A 266 11.29 -19.46 8.58
C GLY A 266 12.80 -19.21 8.69
N ARG A 267 13.60 -19.81 7.79
CA ARG A 267 15.05 -19.55 7.74
C ARG A 267 15.38 -18.08 7.42
N SER A 268 14.61 -17.47 6.51
CA SER A 268 14.80 -16.07 6.14
C SER A 268 14.39 -15.10 7.25
N LEU A 269 13.31 -15.39 7.96
CA LEU A 269 12.90 -14.64 9.16
C LEU A 269 13.92 -14.80 10.28
N ALA A 270 14.43 -16.00 10.53
CA ALA A 270 15.49 -16.22 11.51
C ALA A 270 16.77 -15.44 11.15
N ARG A 271 17.13 -15.37 9.86
CA ARG A 271 18.24 -14.53 9.39
C ARG A 271 17.95 -13.05 9.59
N PHE A 272 16.73 -12.60 9.34
CA PHE A 272 16.32 -11.22 9.61
C PHE A 272 16.44 -10.86 11.08
N HIS A 273 15.96 -11.72 11.99
CA HIS A 273 16.06 -11.53 13.44
C HIS A 273 17.51 -11.56 13.97
N ARG A 274 18.46 -12.10 13.21
CA ARG A 274 19.89 -12.03 13.54
C ARG A 274 20.56 -10.78 12.96
N GLY A 275 19.87 -10.04 12.09
CA GLY A 275 20.35 -8.79 11.53
C GLY A 275 20.28 -7.66 12.55
N ARG A 276 21.21 -6.70 12.45
CA ARG A 276 21.14 -5.44 13.22
C ARG A 276 20.10 -4.54 12.58
N THR A 277 18.83 -4.74 12.93
CA THR A 277 17.76 -3.85 12.49
C THR A 277 17.45 -2.86 13.62
N VAL A 278 16.90 -1.69 13.30
CA VAL A 278 16.44 -0.74 14.33
C VAL A 278 14.93 -0.86 14.39
N LEU A 279 14.43 -1.55 15.41
CA LEU A 279 12.99 -1.63 15.65
C LEU A 279 12.47 -0.26 16.09
N ALA A 280 11.40 0.20 15.44
CA ALA A 280 10.80 1.52 15.72
C ALA A 280 9.93 1.54 16.99
N ARG A 281 9.77 0.38 17.62
CA ARG A 281 9.07 0.17 18.89
C ARG A 281 9.96 -0.72 19.74
N GLU A 282 10.04 -0.42 21.02
CA GLU A 282 10.49 -1.41 22.00
C GLU A 282 9.54 -2.59 21.92
N LEU A 283 10.06 -3.73 21.45
CA LEU A 283 9.38 -5.01 21.58
C LEU A 283 9.80 -5.58 22.92
N THR A 284 8.86 -5.66 23.85
CA THR A 284 9.09 -6.38 25.10
C THR A 284 8.72 -7.85 24.91
N PRO A 285 9.41 -8.79 25.57
CA PRO A 285 9.03 -10.19 25.56
C PRO A 285 7.55 -10.41 25.94
N GLU A 286 7.01 -9.63 26.87
CA GLU A 286 5.60 -9.71 27.28
C GLU A 286 4.65 -9.25 26.18
N GLY A 287 4.98 -8.17 25.46
CA GLY A 287 4.16 -7.66 24.37
C GLY A 287 4.12 -8.63 23.18
N GLU A 288 5.23 -9.29 22.89
CA GLU A 288 5.31 -10.33 21.86
C GLU A 288 4.53 -11.58 22.26
N ARG A 289 4.63 -12.03 23.52
CA ARG A 289 3.82 -13.17 24.03
C ARG A 289 2.33 -12.89 23.88
N ARG A 290 1.89 -11.70 24.29
CA ARG A 290 0.48 -11.28 24.13
C ARG A 290 0.05 -11.28 22.66
N GLY A 291 0.91 -10.81 21.75
CA GLY A 291 0.61 -10.83 20.31
C GLY A 291 0.54 -12.25 19.72
N ILE A 292 1.35 -13.20 20.24
CA ILE A 292 1.26 -14.61 19.88
C ILE A 292 -0.07 -15.18 20.37
N ASP A 293 -0.43 -14.94 21.63
CA ASP A 293 -1.68 -15.44 22.22
C ASP A 293 -2.91 -14.91 21.46
N GLU A 294 -2.96 -13.60 21.19
CA GLU A 294 -4.02 -12.97 20.37
C GLU A 294 -4.13 -13.60 18.97
N ALA A 295 -2.99 -13.93 18.34
CA ALA A 295 -2.97 -14.57 17.03
C ALA A 295 -3.44 -16.03 17.11
N LEU A 296 -3.02 -16.78 18.14
CA LEU A 296 -3.46 -18.16 18.34
C LEU A 296 -4.97 -18.23 18.59
N GLU A 297 -5.51 -17.33 19.41
CA GLU A 297 -6.95 -17.19 19.65
C GLU A 297 -7.71 -16.87 18.36
N ALA A 298 -7.22 -15.91 17.57
CA ALA A 298 -7.85 -15.56 16.30
C ALA A 298 -7.85 -16.73 15.29
N ILE A 299 -6.78 -17.53 15.25
CA ILE A 299 -6.71 -18.72 14.38
C ILE A 299 -7.67 -19.80 14.91
N ALA A 300 -7.70 -20.07 16.22
CA ALA A 300 -8.61 -21.05 16.81
C ALA A 300 -10.09 -20.68 16.57
N ALA A 301 -10.42 -19.39 16.68
CA ALA A 301 -11.76 -18.90 16.38
C ALA A 301 -12.15 -19.07 14.91
N ALA A 302 -11.20 -18.90 13.98
CA ALA A 302 -11.44 -19.06 12.55
C ALA A 302 -11.40 -20.54 12.09
N PHE A 303 -10.63 -21.38 12.78
CA PHE A 303 -10.38 -22.79 12.45
C PHE A 303 -10.37 -23.65 13.74
N PRO A 304 -11.56 -23.99 14.28
CA PRO A 304 -11.66 -24.71 15.55
C PRO A 304 -10.97 -26.08 15.56
N ASP A 305 -10.89 -26.74 14.40
CA ASP A 305 -10.19 -28.00 14.19
C ASP A 305 -8.67 -27.92 14.45
N LEU A 306 -8.09 -26.71 14.39
CA LEU A 306 -6.67 -26.47 14.66
C LEU A 306 -6.35 -26.25 16.14
N GLU A 307 -7.33 -26.08 17.03
CA GLU A 307 -7.13 -25.72 18.44
C GLU A 307 -6.15 -26.66 19.17
N ARG A 308 -6.35 -27.98 19.04
CA ARG A 308 -5.46 -29.00 19.63
C ARG A 308 -4.05 -29.00 19.04
N ARG A 309 -3.91 -28.57 17.78
CA ARG A 309 -2.59 -28.41 17.15
C ARG A 309 -1.93 -27.16 17.71
N LEU A 310 -2.62 -26.03 17.71
CA LEU A 310 -2.13 -24.74 18.24
C LEU A 310 -1.66 -24.86 19.70
N ALA A 311 -2.44 -25.51 20.56
CA ALA A 311 -2.08 -25.76 21.96
C ALA A 311 -0.76 -26.54 22.14
N ARG A 312 -0.40 -27.41 21.18
CA ARG A 312 0.89 -28.13 21.22
C ARG A 312 2.08 -27.30 20.77
N ILE A 313 1.87 -26.33 19.88
CA ILE A 313 2.95 -25.49 19.31
C ILE A 313 3.20 -24.24 20.16
N ALA A 314 2.16 -23.72 20.83
CA ALA A 314 2.23 -22.49 21.62
C ALA A 314 3.37 -22.47 22.66
N PRO A 315 3.61 -23.55 23.45
CA PRO A 315 4.73 -23.58 24.40
C PRO A 315 6.11 -23.49 23.73
N GLY A 316 6.24 -24.02 22.51
CA GLY A 316 7.49 -23.97 21.73
C GLY A 316 7.79 -22.58 21.17
N LEU A 317 6.74 -21.79 20.87
CA LEU A 317 6.88 -20.41 20.40
C LEU A 317 7.38 -19.48 21.52
N GLY A 318 7.04 -19.77 22.79
CA GLY A 318 7.48 -19.00 23.95
C GLY A 318 8.94 -19.26 24.39
N ARG A 319 9.44 -20.49 24.22
CA ARG A 319 10.77 -20.91 24.73
C ARG A 319 11.95 -20.52 23.84
N ALA A 320 11.72 -20.09 22.60
CA ALA A 320 12.79 -19.76 21.65
C ALA A 320 13.62 -18.50 22.01
N ARG A 321 13.37 -17.84 23.15
CA ARG A 321 13.95 -16.53 23.51
C ARG A 321 14.51 -16.38 24.92
N ASP A 322 14.44 -17.40 25.78
CA ASP A 322 14.90 -17.30 27.18
C ASP A 322 16.45 -17.32 27.35
N GLY A 323 17.22 -17.29 26.25
CA GLY A 323 18.69 -17.38 26.27
C GLY A 323 19.44 -16.07 25.95
N GLY A 324 18.76 -14.93 25.79
CA GLY A 324 19.40 -13.64 25.48
C GLY A 324 19.32 -12.65 26.65
N PRO A 325 20.33 -11.78 26.87
CA PRO A 325 20.32 -10.84 27.98
C PRO A 325 19.10 -9.89 27.89
N PRO A 326 18.49 -9.54 29.04
CA PRO A 326 17.35 -8.65 29.07
C PRO A 326 17.80 -7.25 28.65
N GLY A 327 17.27 -6.74 27.54
CA GLY A 327 17.40 -5.32 27.24
C GLY A 327 17.31 -4.92 25.78
N VAL A 328 17.69 -5.76 24.81
CA VAL A 328 17.66 -5.33 23.40
C VAL A 328 17.38 -6.52 22.48
N LEU A 329 16.15 -6.60 21.98
CA LEU A 329 15.89 -7.32 20.72
C LEU A 329 16.39 -6.41 19.59
N HIS A 330 17.48 -6.82 18.92
CA HIS A 330 17.95 -6.19 17.68
C HIS A 330 16.95 -6.43 16.53
#